data_AF-A0A0B7JH51-F1
#
_entry.id   AF-A0A0B7JH51-F1
#
_cell.length_a   1.000
_cell.length_b   1.000
_cell.length_c   1.000
_cell.angle_alpha   90.00
_cell.angle_beta   90.00
_cell.angle_gamma   90.00
#
_symmetry.space_group_name_H-M   'P 1'
#
loop_
_entity.id
_entity.type
_entity.pdbx_description
1 polymer ?
#
loop_
_entity_poly.entity_id
_entity_poly.type
_entity_poly.pdbx_seq_one_letter_code
_entity_poly.pdbx_strand_id
1 'polypeptide(L)'
;MKNIAEFIAQIENDKCTYNAWVYAQNGCYKQLKSSNVKNRYSYLREMIECHLQIVVELNNNKLEHYLLLSEINVATHIVFNNQKVTAIAA
;
A
#
# COMPACT_ATOMS: atom_id res chain seq x y z
N MET A 1 -1.22 1.68 13.53
CA MET A 1 -0.95 2.79 12.58
C MET A 1 0.52 3.14 12.68
N LYS A 2 1.17 3.50 11.57
CA LYS A 2 2.58 3.91 11.51
C LYS A 2 2.74 5.11 10.58
N ASN A 3 3.83 5.85 10.71
CA ASN A 3 4.19 6.84 9.70
C ASN A 3 4.51 6.14 8.37
N ILE A 4 4.22 6.75 7.22
CA ILE A 4 4.47 6.11 5.91
C ILE A 4 5.97 5.83 5.70
N ALA A 5 6.86 6.73 6.11
CA ALA A 5 8.30 6.53 5.96
C ALA A 5 8.79 5.33 6.79
N GLU A 6 8.32 5.20 8.03
CA GLU A 6 8.61 4.05 8.90
C GLU A 6 8.06 2.75 8.31
N PHE A 7 6.83 2.79 7.76
CA PHE A 7 6.23 1.64 7.11
C PHE A 7 7.05 1.16 5.90
N ILE A 8 7.46 2.08 5.01
CA ILE A 8 8.28 1.73 3.84
C ILE A 8 9.63 1.16 4.27
N ALA A 9 10.29 1.81 5.23
CA ALA A 9 11.58 1.34 5.74
C ALA A 9 11.47 -0.07 6.32
N GLN A 10 10.39 -0.36 7.04
CA GLN A 10 10.15 -1.69 7.59
C GLN A 10 9.98 -2.72 6.47
N ILE A 11 9.06 -2.50 5.52
CA ILE A 11 8.81 -3.50 4.46
C ILE A 11 10.03 -3.69 3.54
N GLU A 12 10.86 -2.65 3.39
CA GLU A 12 12.13 -2.71 2.67
C GLU A 12 13.17 -3.55 3.41
N ASN A 13 13.34 -3.32 4.71
CA ASN A 13 14.24 -4.11 5.58
C ASN A 13 13.83 -5.58 5.65
N ASP A 14 12.52 -5.83 5.75
CA ASP A 14 11.92 -7.16 5.79
C ASP A 14 11.88 -7.84 4.40
N LYS A 15 12.31 -7.13 3.35
CA LYS A 15 12.32 -7.57 1.95
C LYS A 15 10.94 -8.10 1.50
N CYS A 16 9.87 -7.47 1.97
CA CYS A 16 8.50 -7.88 1.67
C CYS A 16 8.22 -7.83 0.17
N THR A 17 7.48 -8.82 -0.33
CA THR A 17 6.83 -8.65 -1.62
C THR A 17 5.49 -7.96 -1.42
N TYR A 18 5.14 -7.03 -2.30
CA TYR A 18 3.88 -6.31 -2.21
C TYR A 18 3.23 -6.11 -3.58
N ASN A 19 1.91 -6.03 -3.58
CA ASN A 19 1.11 -5.52 -4.68
C ASN A 19 0.60 -4.12 -4.33
N ALA A 20 0.70 -3.18 -5.27
CA ALA A 20 0.11 -1.86 -5.12
C ALA A 20 -1.24 -1.79 -5.84
N TRP A 21 -2.19 -1.15 -5.17
CA TRP A 21 -3.53 -0.89 -5.68
C TRP A 21 -3.78 0.61 -5.59
N VAL A 22 -4.20 1.24 -6.69
CA VAL A 22 -4.49 2.68 -6.72
C VAL A 22 -5.99 2.89 -6.81
N TYR A 23 -6.49 3.89 -6.09
CA TYR A 23 -7.89 4.29 -6.18
C TYR A 23 -8.25 4.63 -7.63
N ALA A 24 -9.32 4.03 -8.15
CA ALA A 24 -9.81 4.30 -9.50
C ALA A 24 -11.10 5.12 -9.45
N GLN A 25 -12.22 4.48 -9.09
CA GLN A 25 -13.53 5.11 -9.02
C GLN A 25 -14.49 4.30 -8.14
N ASN A 26 -15.54 4.94 -7.62
CA ASN A 26 -16.63 4.29 -6.87
C ASN A 26 -16.17 3.46 -5.65
N GLY A 27 -15.13 3.93 -4.95
CA GLY A 27 -14.56 3.19 -3.81
C GLY A 27 -13.72 1.97 -4.20
N CYS A 28 -13.57 1.70 -5.50
CA CYS A 28 -12.78 0.57 -6.00
C CYS A 28 -11.34 0.99 -6.31
N TYR A 29 -10.43 0.07 -6.06
CA TYR A 29 -9.02 0.16 -6.39
C TYR A 29 -8.69 -0.75 -7.56
N LYS A 30 -7.67 -0.40 -8.33
CA LYS A 30 -7.12 -1.26 -9.39
C LYS A 30 -5.68 -1.61 -9.08
N GLN A 31 -5.34 -2.88 -9.25
CA GLN A 31 -3.98 -3.34 -9.07
C GLN A 31 -3.09 -2.74 -10.16
N LEU A 32 -1.96 -2.18 -9.76
CA LEU A 32 -0.92 -1.80 -10.70
C LEU A 32 -0.19 -3.06 -11.15
N LYS A 33 -0.05 -3.22 -12.46
CA LYS A 33 0.76 -4.31 -13.03
C LYS A 33 2.23 -3.98 -12.78
N SER A 34 2.81 -4.54 -11.72
CA SER A 34 4.23 -4.37 -11.42
C SER A 34 5.09 -5.21 -12.37
N SER A 35 5.48 -4.65 -13.51
CA SER A 35 6.52 -5.22 -14.36
C SER A 35 7.90 -4.73 -13.91
N ASN A 36 8.70 -5.66 -13.41
CA ASN A 36 10.12 -5.57 -13.08
C ASN A 36 10.55 -5.01 -11.71
N VAL A 37 11.45 -5.79 -11.11
CA VAL A 37 11.63 -6.04 -9.69
C VAL A 37 12.76 -5.22 -9.04
N LYS A 38 13.49 -4.41 -9.81
CA LYS A 38 14.72 -3.79 -9.31
C LYS A 38 14.51 -2.60 -8.37
N ASN A 39 13.35 -1.93 -8.41
CA ASN A 39 13.11 -0.65 -7.73
C ASN A 39 11.70 -0.55 -7.10
N ARG A 40 11.20 -1.64 -6.50
CA ARG A 40 9.81 -1.69 -5.99
C ARG A 40 9.55 -0.56 -4.99
N TYR A 41 10.39 -0.40 -3.96
CA TYR A 41 10.16 0.62 -2.94
C TYR A 41 10.33 2.07 -3.41
N SER A 42 11.14 2.35 -4.44
CA SER A 42 11.22 3.71 -5.00
C SER A 42 9.93 4.07 -5.75
N TYR A 43 9.34 3.11 -6.47
CA TYR A 43 8.05 3.30 -7.13
C TYR A 43 6.93 3.60 -6.12
N LEU A 44 6.93 2.92 -4.97
CA LEU A 44 5.98 3.22 -3.89
C LEU A 44 6.15 4.65 -3.37
N ARG A 45 7.39 5.10 -3.16
CA ARG A 45 7.71 6.48 -2.73
C ARG A 45 7.21 7.52 -3.74
N GLU A 46 7.47 7.32 -5.03
CA GLU A 46 6.99 8.21 -6.10
C GLU A 46 5.46 8.34 -6.10
N MET A 47 4.74 7.22 -5.95
CA MET A 47 3.27 7.25 -5.93
C MET A 47 2.71 8.03 -4.73
N ILE A 48 3.39 7.97 -3.58
CA ILE A 48 3.03 8.74 -2.38
C ILE A 48 3.24 10.23 -2.62
N GLU A 49 4.35 10.61 -3.25
CA GLU A 49 4.66 12.00 -3.63
C GLU A 49 3.64 12.56 -4.63
N CYS A 50 3.06 11.72 -5.49
CA CYS A 50 1.95 12.10 -6.37
C CYS A 50 0.59 12.22 -5.65
N HIS A 51 0.54 12.09 -4.31
CA HIS A 51 -0.69 12.12 -3.51
C HIS A 51 -1.76 11.11 -4.00
N LEU A 52 -1.34 9.98 -4.58
CA LEU A 52 -2.26 8.92 -4.94
C LEU A 52 -2.73 8.20 -3.68
N GLN A 53 -4.02 7.83 -3.64
CA GLN A 53 -4.53 6.95 -2.60
C GLN A 53 -4.20 5.49 -2.95
N ILE A 54 -3.40 4.85 -2.09
CA ILE A 54 -2.77 3.56 -2.41
C ILE A 54 -3.10 2.56 -1.31
N VAL A 55 -3.50 1.36 -1.72
CA VAL A 55 -3.48 0.18 -0.85
C VAL A 55 -2.26 -0.66 -1.20
N VAL A 56 -1.47 -0.98 -0.18
CA VAL A 56 -0.35 -1.93 -0.25
C VAL A 56 -0.83 -3.25 0.32
N GLU A 57 -0.78 -4.28 -0.50
CA GLU A 57 -1.02 -5.67 -0.08
C GLU A 57 0.34 -6.35 0.11
N LEU A 58 0.65 -6.74 1.34
CA LEU A 58 1.88 -7.44 1.70
C LEU A 58 1.63 -8.95 1.67
N ASN A 59 2.53 -9.69 1.04
CA ASN A 59 2.48 -11.15 0.98
C ASN A 59 3.64 -11.77 1.76
N ASN A 60 3.60 -11.62 3.10
CA ASN A 60 4.61 -12.13 4.02
C ASN A 60 3.93 -12.96 5.13
N ASN A 61 3.86 -14.29 4.95
CA ASN A 61 3.22 -15.29 5.83
C ASN A 61 1.69 -15.16 6.03
N LYS A 62 1.18 -13.93 6.11
CA LYS A 62 -0.25 -13.60 6.09
C LYS A 62 -0.48 -12.48 5.09
N LEU A 63 -1.63 -12.52 4.43
CA LEU A 63 -2.05 -11.46 3.52
C LEU A 63 -2.51 -10.28 4.38
N GLU A 64 -1.77 -9.19 4.34
CA GLU A 64 -2.07 -7.97 5.08
C GLU A 64 -2.27 -6.81 4.11
N HIS A 65 -3.20 -5.90 4.45
CA HIS A 65 -3.53 -4.77 3.62
C HIS A 65 -3.36 -3.47 4.40
N TYR A 66 -2.67 -2.51 3.80
CA TYR A 66 -2.41 -1.21 4.38
C TYR A 66 -2.87 -0.12 3.44
N LEU A 67 -3.64 0.84 3.95
CA LEU A 67 -3.98 2.07 3.24
C LEU A 67 -2.95 3.14 3.58
N LEU A 68 -2.38 3.74 2.54
CA LEU A 68 -1.47 4.89 2.65
C LEU A 68 -2.29 6.18 2.48
N LEU A 69 -2.26 7.01 3.52
CA LEU A 69 -2.94 8.30 3.59
C LEU A 69 -1.87 9.40 3.56
N SER A 70 -1.45 9.77 2.36
CA SER A 70 -0.37 10.75 2.13
C SER A 70 -0.66 12.10 2.76
N GLU A 71 -1.94 12.50 2.84
CA GLU A 71 -2.40 13.77 3.39
C GLU A 71 -2.08 13.94 4.88
N ILE A 72 -2.02 12.83 5.62
CA ILE A 72 -1.72 12.81 7.06
C ILE A 72 -0.47 12.00 7.39
N ASN A 73 0.27 11.55 6.36
CA ASN A 73 1.49 10.76 6.48
C ASN A 73 1.32 9.48 7.34
N VAL A 74 0.21 8.76 7.16
CA VAL A 74 -0.11 7.53 7.91
C VAL A 74 -0.28 6.33 6.99
N ALA A 75 0.31 5.20 7.40
CA ALA A 75 -0.04 3.86 6.94
C ALA A 75 -0.92 3.18 7.99
N THR A 76 -2.12 2.74 7.59
CA THR A 76 -3.07 2.07 8.50
C THR A 76 -3.47 0.70 7.96
N HIS A 77 -3.60 -0.27 8.86
CA HIS A 77 -4.09 -1.59 8.52
C HIS A 77 -5.59 -1.53 8.19
N ILE A 78 -6.01 -2.28 7.18
CA ILE A 78 -7.38 -2.25 6.66
C ILE A 78 -7.88 -3.66 6.35
N VAL A 79 -9.20 -3.79 6.28
CA VAL A 79 -9.85 -4.91 5.63
C VAL A 79 -10.07 -4.54 4.17
N PHE A 80 -9.47 -5.31 3.26
CA PHE A 80 -9.57 -5.09 1.82
C PHE A 80 -10.18 -6.32 1.15
N ASN A 81 -11.35 -6.15 0.53
CA ASN A 81 -12.06 -7.23 -0.14
C ASN A 81 -12.76 -6.72 -1.40
N ASN A 82 -12.80 -7.55 -2.45
CA ASN A 82 -13.38 -7.20 -3.74
C ASN A 82 -12.91 -5.83 -4.25
N GLN A 83 -11.60 -5.57 -4.09
CA GLN A 83 -10.95 -4.35 -4.53
C GLN A 83 -11.44 -3.07 -3.82
N LYS A 84 -12.05 -3.20 -2.63
CA LYS A 84 -12.54 -2.08 -1.81
C LYS A 84 -12.01 -2.17 -0.39
N VAL A 85 -11.78 -1.00 0.21
CA VAL A 85 -11.58 -0.89 1.66
C VAL A 85 -12.95 -1.01 2.32
N THR A 86 -13.13 -2.00 3.20
CA THR A 86 -14.40 -2.25 3.89
C THR A 86 -14.39 -1.83 5.35
N ALA A 87 -13.20 -1.82 5.98
CA ALA A 87 -13.01 -1.37 7.35
C ALA A 87 -11.56 -0.98 7.61
N ILE A 88 -11.33 -0.20 8.66
CA ILE A 88 -10.01 -0.07 9.30
C ILE A 88 -9.85 -1.27 10.22
N ALA A 89 -8.76 -2.01 10.08
CA ALA A 89 -8.48 -3.15 10.94
C ALA A 89 -7.76 -2.67 12.21
N ALA A 90 -8.30 -3.06 13.38
CA ALA A 90 -7.77 -2.72 14.70
C ALA A 90 -6.51 -3.53 15.03
#